data_AF-A0A9D8G9Q6-F1
#
_entry.id   AF-A0A9D8G9Q6-F1
#
_cell.length_a   1.000
_cell.length_b   1.000
_cell.length_c   1.000
_cell.angle_alpha   90.00
_cell.angle_beta   90.00
_cell.angle_gamma   90.00
#
_symmetry.space_group_name_H-M   'P 1'
#
loop_
_entity.id
_entity.type
_entity.pdbx_description
1 polymer ?
#
loop_
_entity_poly.entity_id
_entity_poly.type
_entity_poly.pdbx_seq_one_letter_code
_entity_poly.pdbx_strand_id
1 'polypeptide(L)'
;MPVARDGTAFGPGLERAGRFPIGEKGSEVQVEDFEQALAELQRMPVPYWRRPNAAGNWGIVAGVRWVRLDASELEALTETPDYKFADDGRA
;
A
#
# COMPACT_ATOMS: atom_id res chain seq x y z
N MET A 1 -2.48 -3.95 -7.51
CA MET A 1 -1.97 -3.23 -6.32
C MET A 1 -2.76 -1.94 -6.11
N PRO A 2 -3.25 -1.65 -4.90
CA PRO A 2 -3.92 -0.38 -4.63
C PRO A 2 -2.89 0.76 -4.55
N VAL A 3 -3.22 1.90 -5.15
CA VAL A 3 -2.37 3.08 -5.25
C VAL A 3 -3.07 4.26 -4.61
N ALA A 4 -2.35 4.97 -3.74
CA ALA A 4 -2.82 6.17 -3.08
C ALA A 4 -2.77 7.39 -4.00
N ARG A 5 -3.44 8.47 -3.61
CA ARG A 5 -3.53 9.71 -4.39
C ARG A 5 -2.18 10.33 -4.76
N ASP A 6 -1.14 10.12 -3.96
CA ASP A 6 0.19 10.66 -4.22
C ASP A 6 1.10 9.72 -5.04
N GLY A 7 0.52 8.67 -5.63
CA GLY A 7 1.19 7.75 -6.54
C GLY A 7 1.84 6.55 -5.88
N THR A 8 1.97 6.53 -4.55
CA THR A 8 2.56 5.38 -3.83
C THR A 8 1.58 4.22 -3.73
N ALA A 9 2.09 2.99 -3.73
CA ALA A 9 1.25 1.79 -3.62
C ALA A 9 1.39 1.09 -2.28
N PHE A 10 0.43 0.22 -1.98
CA PHE A 10 0.66 -0.86 -1.03
C PHE A 10 1.69 -1.84 -1.61
N GLY A 11 2.63 -2.33 -0.81
CA GLY A 11 3.68 -3.22 -1.31
C GLY A 11 4.40 -3.94 -0.18
N PRO A 12 5.20 -4.97 -0.50
CA PRO A 12 5.90 -5.79 0.50
C PRO A 12 6.87 -4.99 1.37
N GLY A 13 7.47 -3.90 0.85
CA GLY A 13 8.34 -3.02 1.63
C GLY A 13 7.63 -2.24 2.75
N LEU A 14 6.30 -2.32 2.87
CA LEU A 14 5.52 -1.68 3.93
C LEU A 14 5.38 -2.55 5.19
N GLU A 15 6.04 -3.70 5.24
CA GLU A 15 6.09 -4.51 6.43
C GLU A 15 6.73 -3.72 7.58
N ARG A 16 6.06 -3.73 8.74
CA ARG A 16 6.55 -3.10 9.96
C ARG A 16 6.47 -4.08 11.11
N ALA A 17 7.64 -4.48 11.61
CA ALA A 17 7.76 -5.47 12.68
C ALA A 17 7.03 -6.80 12.35
N GLY A 18 7.21 -7.32 11.12
CA GLY A 18 6.61 -8.58 10.69
C GLY A 18 5.13 -8.49 10.30
N ARG A 19 4.57 -7.28 10.18
CA ARG A 19 3.12 -7.09 9.97
C ARG A 19 2.80 -5.91 9.05
N PHE A 20 1.66 -5.99 8.39
CA PHE A 20 1.07 -4.98 7.53
C PHE A 20 -0.13 -4.33 8.25
N PRO A 21 -0.05 -3.02 8.59
CA PRO A 21 -1.17 -2.30 9.18
C PRO A 21 -2.12 -1.85 8.06
N ILE A 22 -3.31 -2.44 8.04
CA ILE A 22 -4.38 -2.14 7.05
C ILE A 22 -5.70 -1.79 7.74
N GLY A 23 -6.57 -1.08 7.05
CA GLY A 23 -7.87 -0.64 7.56
C GLY A 23 -7.93 0.86 7.83
N GLU A 24 -9.15 1.36 7.97
CA GLU A 24 -9.41 2.77 8.25
C GLU A 24 -8.85 3.19 9.61
N LYS A 25 -8.65 4.50 9.79
CA LYS A 25 -8.15 5.05 11.05
C LYS A 25 -9.09 4.68 12.20
N GLY A 26 -8.57 3.92 13.16
CA GLY A 26 -9.31 3.48 14.35
C GLY A 26 -9.84 2.04 14.29
N SER A 27 -9.84 1.43 13.09
CA SER A 27 -10.26 0.04 12.85
C SER A 27 -9.14 -0.78 12.20
N GLU A 28 -7.88 -0.37 12.41
CA GLU A 28 -6.71 -0.98 11.79
C GLU A 28 -6.47 -2.39 12.33
N VAL A 29 -6.19 -3.33 11.44
CA VAL A 29 -5.75 -4.70 11.77
C VAL A 29 -4.31 -4.90 11.32
N GLN A 30 -3.60 -5.77 12.05
CA GLN A 30 -2.21 -6.11 11.78
C GLN A 30 -2.16 -7.51 11.17
N VAL A 31 -1.81 -7.61 9.89
CA VAL A 31 -1.77 -8.88 9.15
C VAL A 31 -0.31 -9.30 8.93
N GLU A 32 0.04 -10.56 9.21
CA GLU A 32 1.44 -11.04 9.12
C GLU A 32 1.88 -11.28 7.68
N ASP A 33 0.96 -11.75 6.84
CA ASP A 33 1.25 -12.13 5.47
C ASP A 33 0.85 -11.04 4.47
N PHE A 34 1.71 -10.78 3.49
CA PHE A 34 1.49 -9.76 2.48
C PHE A 34 0.31 -10.09 1.57
N GLU A 35 0.20 -11.34 1.12
CA GLU A 35 -0.86 -11.77 0.22
C GLU A 35 -2.22 -11.72 0.92
N GLN A 36 -2.26 -12.11 2.19
CA GLN A 36 -3.44 -11.98 3.04
C GLN A 36 -3.81 -10.51 3.23
N ALA A 37 -2.85 -9.62 3.53
CA ALA A 37 -3.12 -8.20 3.69
C ALA A 37 -3.68 -7.59 2.40
N LEU A 38 -3.12 -7.95 1.24
CA LEU A 38 -3.63 -7.54 -0.07
C LEU A 38 -5.05 -8.07 -0.32
N ALA A 39 -5.33 -9.33 0.03
CA ALA A 39 -6.66 -9.92 -0.12
C ALA A 39 -7.71 -9.25 0.77
N GLU A 40 -7.34 -8.83 1.99
CA GLU A 40 -8.22 -8.03 2.86
C GLU A 40 -8.47 -6.63 2.27
N LEU A 41 -7.43 -5.94 1.78
CA LEU A 41 -7.57 -4.64 1.14
C LEU A 41 -8.50 -4.69 -0.08
N GLN A 42 -8.46 -5.76 -0.87
CA GLN A 42 -9.37 -5.98 -2.01
C GLN A 42 -10.84 -6.16 -1.61
N ARG A 43 -11.10 -6.60 -0.37
CA ARG A 43 -12.45 -6.79 0.17
C ARG A 43 -13.01 -5.53 0.83
N MET A 44 -12.17 -4.55 1.14
CA MET A 44 -12.61 -3.28 1.71
C MET A 44 -13.29 -2.40 0.65
N PRO A 45 -14.35 -1.64 1.00
CA PRO A 45 -14.95 -0.66 0.09
C PRO A 45 -13.94 0.41 -0.35
N VAL A 46 -13.06 0.81 0.57
CA VAL A 46 -11.90 1.67 0.30
C VAL A 46 -10.69 1.01 0.97
N PRO A 47 -9.64 0.65 0.22
CA PRO A 47 -8.44 0.08 0.81
C PRO A 47 -7.67 1.17 1.58
N TYR A 48 -7.37 0.91 2.85
CA TYR A 48 -6.56 1.80 3.68
C TYR A 48 -5.34 1.04 4.23
N TRP A 49 -4.17 1.68 4.22
CA TRP A 49 -2.95 1.10 4.79
C TRP A 49 -2.04 2.17 5.36
N ARG A 50 -1.07 1.76 6.17
CA ARG A 50 0.00 2.66 6.62
C ARG A 50 1.24 2.57 5.73
N ARG A 51 1.88 3.72 5.53
CA ARG A 51 3.22 3.82 4.92
C ARG A 51 4.03 4.95 5.55
N PRO A 52 5.38 4.94 5.46
CA PRO A 52 6.19 6.10 5.79
C PRO A 52 5.92 7.23 4.79
N ASN A 53 6.08 8.48 5.24
CA ASN A 53 6.19 9.65 4.37
C ASN A 53 7.66 10.08 4.22
N ALA A 54 7.92 11.13 3.44
CA ALA A 54 9.27 11.66 3.22
C ALA A 54 10.01 12.07 4.51
N ALA A 55 9.31 12.32 5.61
CA ALA A 55 9.89 12.62 6.92
C ALA A 55 10.07 11.36 7.80
N GLY A 56 9.82 10.16 7.28
CA GLY A 56 9.87 8.89 8.00
C GLY A 56 8.67 8.64 8.92
N ASN A 57 7.70 9.55 8.96
CA ASN A 57 6.50 9.40 9.78
C ASN A 57 5.50 8.48 9.07
N TRP A 58 4.93 7.53 9.82
CA TRP A 58 3.95 6.60 9.27
C TRP A 58 2.54 7.18 9.33
N GLY A 59 1.89 7.28 8.18
CA GLY A 59 0.53 7.79 8.04
C GLY A 59 -0.39 6.78 7.34
N ILE A 60 -1.70 6.90 7.60
CA ILE A 60 -2.73 6.14 6.89
C ILE A 60 -3.05 6.85 5.58
N VAL A 61 -3.18 6.07 4.52
CA VAL A 61 -3.60 6.53 3.20
C VAL A 61 -4.72 5.67 2.65
N ALA A 62 -5.49 6.24 1.73
CA ALA A 62 -6.55 5.54 1.01
C ALA A 62 -6.07 5.23 -0.40
N GLY A 63 -6.35 4.02 -0.89
CA GLY A 63 -6.19 3.69 -2.30
C GLY A 63 -7.31 4.29 -3.11
N VAL A 64 -6.94 4.99 -4.18
CA VAL A 64 -7.85 5.68 -5.09
C VAL A 64 -7.94 4.99 -6.46
N ARG A 65 -6.98 4.11 -6.77
CA ARG A 65 -6.95 3.32 -8.01
C ARG A 65 -6.22 2.00 -7.81
N TRP A 66 -6.37 1.09 -8.76
CA TRP A 66 -5.67 -0.19 -8.79
C TRP A 66 -4.80 -0.30 -10.04
N VAL A 67 -3.57 -0.78 -9.88
CA VAL A 67 -2.63 -1.04 -10.98
C VAL A 67 -2.30 -2.51 -11.07
N ARG A 68 -1.94 -2.97 -12.27
CA ARG A 68 -1.21 -4.22 -12.46
C ARG A 68 0.28 -3.90 -12.39
N LEU A 69 1.06 -4.82 -11.83
CA LEU A 69 2.50 -4.67 -11.70
C LEU A 69 3.17 -5.82 -12.45
N ASP A 70 4.24 -5.51 -13.16
CA ASP A 70 5.19 -6.50 -13.64
C ASP A 70 6.23 -6.84 -12.55
N ALA A 71 7.01 -7.90 -12.76
CA ALA A 71 7.96 -8.40 -11.76
C ALA A 71 8.93 -7.33 -11.26
N SER A 72 9.46 -6.49 -12.16
CA SER A 72 10.40 -5.42 -11.81
C SER A 72 9.75 -4.32 -10.96
N GLU A 73 8.47 -4.02 -11.15
CA GLU A 73 7.76 -3.04 -10.32
C GLU A 73 7.45 -3.59 -8.93
N LEU A 74 7.18 -4.91 -8.83
CA LEU A 74 7.02 -5.57 -7.54
C LEU A 74 8.33 -5.59 -6.73
N GLU A 75 9.45 -5.82 -7.40
CA GLU A 75 10.79 -5.74 -6.80
C GLU A 75 11.07 -4.32 -6.29
N ALA A 76 10.79 -3.29 -7.11
CA ALA A 76 10.96 -1.89 -6.71
C ALA A 76 10.14 -1.52 -5.46
N LEU A 77 8.93 -2.07 -5.28
CA LEU A 77 8.13 -1.86 -4.06
C LEU A 77 8.67 -2.58 -2.83
N THR A 78 9.46 -3.65 -3.03
CA THR A 78 10.15 -4.34 -1.93
C THR A 78 11.29 -3.48 -1.41
N GLU A 79 12.08 -2.91 -2.32
CA GLU A 79 13.25 -2.10 -1.96
C GLU A 79 12.89 -0.67 -1.53
N THR A 80 11.86 -0.09 -2.17
CA THR A 80 11.47 1.32 -2.00
C THR A 80 9.98 1.44 -1.65
N PRO A 81 9.62 1.48 -0.36
CA PRO A 81 8.22 1.56 0.08
C PRO A 81 7.48 2.84 -0.31
N ASP A 82 8.20 3.93 -0.63
CA ASP A 82 7.62 5.18 -1.17
C ASP A 82 7.72 5.25 -2.70
N TYR A 83 7.93 4.12 -3.39
CA TYR A 83 7.96 4.09 -4.86
C TYR A 83 6.62 4.62 -5.42
N LYS A 84 6.71 5.52 -6.39
CA LYS A 84 5.57 6.23 -6.95
C LYS A 84 5.29 5.77 -8.37
N PHE A 85 4.08 5.27 -8.57
CA PHE A 85 3.49 5.10 -9.89
C PHE A 85 3.05 6.45 -10.42
N ALA A 86 3.44 6.76 -11.65
CA ALA A 86 2.94 7.93 -12.34
C ALA A 86 1.39 7.94 -12.33
N ASP A 87 0.81 9.12 -12.19
CA ASP A 87 -0.62 9.31 -12.42
C ASP A 87 -0.86 9.24 -13.93
N ASP A 88 -1.33 8.10 -14.42
CA ASP A 88 -1.57 7.90 -15.85
C ASP A 88 -2.82 8.66 -16.35
N GLY A 89 -3.46 9.48 -15.52
CA GLY A 89 -4.65 10.27 -15.89
C GLY A 89 -5.84 9.43 -16.38
N ARG A 90 -5.79 8.09 -16.26
CA ARG A 90 -6.82 7.18 -16.75
C ARG A 90 -7.95 7.06 -15.73
N ALA A 91 -8.99 7.86 -15.98
CA ALA A 91 -10.32 7.73 -15.39
C ALA A 91 -11.07 6.51 -15.95
#